data_AF-A0A432K2Y3-F1
#
_entry.id   AF-A0A432K2Y3-F1
#
_cell.length_a   1.000
_cell.length_b   1.000
_cell.length_c   1.000
_cell.angle_alpha   90.00
_cell.angle_beta   90.00
_cell.angle_gamma   90.00
#
_symmetry.space_group_name_H-M   'P 1'
#
loop_
_entity.id
_entity.type
_entity.pdbx_description
1 polymer ?
#
loop_
_entity_poly.entity_id
_entity_poly.type
_entity_poly.pdbx_seq_one_letter_code
_entity_poly.pdbx_strand_id
1 'polypeptide(L)'
;MGTDARDEVVGLIAEYRYLAESLASQHGCLHRNFQGNGHLFIFESADAALQFSLKLIERWDSGRSRPTGQVQALGLPLHLGCHFGDATRLEGGDAWTGRSIDLARRIAEAAEAGALLVTENVLDASDVALYEFQQMGVHTLEGDQLPQRTLYKITSSMQGTIAGAGERNSAEIFFLAGVGYIGTEKENGEEESGFYQRALEMRPDYAQAHNNLSVVMRANGEEGVAAEHYRQAIKARPQYAEANYNYAALLHSRGNLNGAAERYQEALRLRPDYVDAHYGLGNLRRAAGDAAQAEHHFTEALRLRPEYAEVHNNLAILLDDMGQAERAQQHYQEAARTQPDYPEAHYNFALALENADQLEEAEASYLKAIGTRPEYPEAHNNLTILLQARGDLGPAEAHYLEVLRLRPGDPETHYNLSLLLRAQGRESEADERLKTAHELAPAERFGAPQNGAEVSSLQIDGLTPREIEVLTLVAQGRSNQEVAGELFISLRTVAHHVTSILTKTESGNRTEAAAYANRHGLVP
;
A
#
# COMPACT_ATOMS: atom_id res chain seq x y z
N MET A 1 -13.51 56.21 39.08
CA MET A 1 -12.79 56.08 37.79
C MET A 1 -12.05 54.74 37.68
N GLY A 2 -12.64 53.61 38.11
CA GLY A 2 -11.95 52.30 38.13
C GLY A 2 -12.72 51.16 37.46
N THR A 3 -13.95 51.41 36.99
CA THR A 3 -14.81 50.45 36.29
C THR A 3 -14.62 50.52 34.77
N ASP A 4 -14.50 51.71 34.19
CA ASP A 4 -14.34 51.89 32.72
C ASP A 4 -13.10 51.19 32.14
N ALA A 5 -11.93 51.32 32.78
CA ALA A 5 -10.69 50.73 32.26
C ALA A 5 -10.70 49.19 32.28
N ARG A 6 -11.39 48.59 33.26
CA ARG A 6 -11.51 47.13 33.35
C ARG A 6 -12.45 46.59 32.26
N ASP A 7 -13.58 47.27 32.05
CA ASP A 7 -14.55 46.89 31.04
C ASP A 7 -13.99 47.11 29.62
N GLU A 8 -13.17 48.15 29.42
CA GLU A 8 -12.41 48.37 28.19
C GLU A 8 -11.40 47.25 27.89
N VAL A 9 -10.63 46.81 28.90
CA VAL A 9 -9.67 45.70 28.76
C VAL A 9 -10.40 44.38 28.44
N VAL A 10 -11.52 44.11 29.11
CA VAL A 10 -12.34 42.91 28.83
C VAL A 10 -12.91 42.94 27.40
N GLY A 11 -13.39 44.10 26.95
CA GLY A 11 -13.85 44.29 25.57
C GLY A 11 -12.74 44.06 24.55
N LEU A 12 -11.53 44.57 24.81
CA LEU A 12 -10.38 44.41 23.92
C LEU A 12 -9.93 42.94 23.80
N ILE A 13 -9.93 42.21 24.92
CA ILE A 13 -9.60 40.78 24.94
C ILE A 13 -10.65 39.98 24.13
N ALA A 14 -11.93 40.35 24.19
CA ALA A 14 -12.98 39.70 23.41
C ALA A 14 -12.85 39.99 21.90
N GLU A 15 -12.52 41.23 21.52
CA GLU A 15 -12.27 41.61 20.12
C GLU A 15 -11.05 40.88 19.54
N TYR A 16 -9.94 40.85 20.29
CA TYR A 16 -8.75 40.08 19.94
C TYR A 16 -9.10 38.61 19.67
N ARG A 17 -9.83 37.99 20.61
CA ARG A 17 -10.22 36.59 20.51
C ARG A 17 -11.03 36.32 19.24
N TYR A 18 -12.02 37.17 18.96
CA TYR A 18 -12.82 37.04 17.74
C TYR A 18 -11.98 37.18 16.47
N LEU A 19 -11.09 38.18 16.42
CA LEU A 19 -10.18 38.39 15.28
C LEU A 19 -9.25 37.18 15.07
N ALA A 20 -8.60 36.72 16.12
CA ALA A 20 -7.66 35.60 16.07
C ALA A 20 -8.38 34.30 15.66
N GLU A 21 -9.57 34.03 16.21
CA GLU A 21 -10.36 32.86 15.82
C GLU A 21 -10.81 32.90 14.35
N SER A 22 -11.26 34.08 13.90
CA SER A 22 -11.71 34.27 12.51
C SER A 22 -10.56 34.11 11.50
N LEU A 23 -9.36 34.58 11.85
CA LEU A 23 -8.18 34.39 11.01
C LEU A 23 -7.69 32.95 11.05
N ALA A 24 -7.63 32.32 12.23
CA ALA A 24 -7.14 30.96 12.38
C ALA A 24 -7.97 29.95 11.56
N SER A 25 -9.29 30.14 11.48
CA SER A 25 -10.15 29.27 10.65
C SER A 25 -9.88 29.40 9.15
N GLN A 26 -9.46 30.57 8.67
CA GLN A 26 -9.10 30.80 7.26
C GLN A 26 -7.78 30.12 6.86
N HIS A 27 -6.94 29.80 7.85
CA HIS A 27 -5.62 29.18 7.65
C HIS A 27 -5.59 27.70 8.10
N GLY A 28 -6.74 27.03 8.26
CA GLY A 28 -6.79 25.59 8.53
C GLY A 28 -6.35 25.19 9.95
N CYS A 29 -6.67 26.01 10.96
CA CYS A 29 -6.36 25.69 12.35
C CYS A 29 -7.05 24.39 12.84
N LEU A 30 -6.25 23.45 13.33
CA LEU A 30 -6.66 22.16 13.88
C LEU A 30 -7.29 22.25 15.26
N HIS A 31 -6.81 23.18 16.09
CA HIS A 31 -7.25 23.27 17.48
C HIS A 31 -7.07 24.64 18.13
N ARG A 32 -7.98 24.96 19.07
CA ARG A 32 -8.05 26.20 19.84
C ARG A 32 -8.43 25.93 21.31
N ASN A 33 -7.77 26.63 22.23
CA ASN A 33 -7.93 26.70 23.70
C ASN A 33 -6.94 25.89 24.54
N PHE A 34 -6.15 26.63 25.32
CA PHE A 34 -5.38 26.12 26.45
C PHE A 34 -5.54 27.07 27.64
N GLN A 35 -5.52 26.53 28.86
CA GLN A 35 -5.65 27.34 30.08
C GLN A 35 -4.37 28.17 30.30
N GLY A 36 -4.50 29.50 30.40
CA GLY A 36 -3.39 30.43 30.67
C GLY A 36 -3.64 31.86 30.15
N ASN A 37 -2.62 32.72 30.26
CA ASN A 37 -2.64 34.13 29.83
C ASN A 37 -2.41 34.33 28.30
N GLY A 38 -2.90 33.43 27.45
CA GLY A 38 -2.68 33.50 26.00
C GLY A 38 -3.51 32.47 25.21
N HIS A 39 -3.46 32.57 23.88
CA HIS A 39 -4.14 31.65 22.96
C HIS A 39 -3.12 30.78 22.23
N LEU A 40 -3.36 29.47 22.21
CA LEU A 40 -2.60 28.53 21.40
C LEU A 40 -3.45 28.09 20.20
N PHE A 41 -2.83 28.12 19.02
CA PHE A 41 -3.40 27.63 17.78
C PHE A 41 -2.47 26.55 17.22
N ILE A 42 -3.05 25.43 16.81
CA ILE A 42 -2.31 24.31 16.19
C ILE A 42 -2.68 24.27 14.71
N PHE A 43 -1.67 24.18 13.83
CA PHE A 43 -1.85 24.15 12.38
C PHE A 43 -1.22 22.89 11.81
N GLU A 44 -1.70 22.48 10.63
CA GLU A 44 -1.16 21.33 9.89
C GLU A 44 0.23 21.61 9.28
N SER A 45 0.62 22.87 9.08
CA SER A 45 1.90 23.26 8.50
C SER A 45 2.51 24.52 9.11
N ALA A 46 3.84 24.66 8.99
CA ALA A 46 4.57 25.85 9.43
C ALA A 46 4.15 27.10 8.64
N ASP A 47 3.95 27.00 7.32
CA ASP A 47 3.55 28.14 6.47
C ASP A 47 2.17 28.70 6.88
N ALA A 48 1.21 27.83 7.19
CA ALA A 48 -0.11 28.25 7.67
C ALA A 48 -0.01 29.02 9.00
N ALA A 49 0.84 28.54 9.92
CA ALA A 49 1.09 29.20 11.19
C ALA A 49 1.78 30.56 11.01
N LEU A 50 2.76 30.68 10.10
CA LEU A 50 3.47 31.93 9.80
C LEU A 50 2.55 32.97 9.13
N GLN A 51 1.75 32.58 8.13
CA GLN A 51 0.81 33.49 7.45
C GLN A 51 -0.26 34.01 8.41
N PHE A 52 -0.85 33.12 9.21
CA PHE A 52 -1.78 33.49 10.26
C PHE A 52 -1.16 34.52 11.21
N SER A 53 0.06 34.25 11.70
CA SER A 53 0.74 35.09 12.68
C SER A 53 1.04 36.48 12.14
N LEU A 54 1.56 36.59 10.92
CA LEU A 54 1.82 37.87 10.26
C LEU A 54 0.54 38.66 10.00
N LYS A 55 -0.53 37.99 9.55
CA LYS A 55 -1.82 38.64 9.32
C LYS A 55 -2.48 39.11 10.61
N LEU A 56 -2.30 38.36 11.71
CA LEU A 56 -2.77 38.74 13.03
C LEU A 56 -2.05 39.99 13.53
N ILE A 57 -0.72 40.07 13.40
CA ILE A 57 0.06 41.28 13.71
C ILE A 57 -0.45 42.46 12.89
N GLU A 58 -0.52 42.29 11.56
CA GLU A 58 -0.95 43.35 10.64
C GLU A 58 -2.35 43.87 10.99
N ARG A 59 -3.33 42.98 11.28
CA ARG A 59 -4.70 43.40 11.62
C ARG A 59 -4.85 43.95 13.02
N TRP A 60 -4.05 43.45 13.97
CA TRP A 60 -3.99 43.98 15.33
C TRP A 60 -3.41 45.39 15.36
N ASP A 61 -2.35 45.62 14.58
CA ASP A 61 -1.68 46.91 14.48
C ASP A 61 -2.43 47.92 13.57
N SER A 62 -3.20 47.45 12.56
CA SER A 62 -3.89 48.31 11.59
C SER A 62 -5.35 48.68 11.92
N GLY A 63 -5.88 48.29 13.08
CA GLY A 63 -7.30 48.36 13.48
C GLY A 63 -8.15 49.48 12.84
N ARG A 64 -8.99 49.11 11.87
CA ARG A 64 -9.88 49.99 11.07
C ARG A 64 -11.03 50.67 11.83
N SER A 65 -10.98 50.78 13.16
CA SER A 65 -12.00 51.49 13.93
C SER A 65 -11.48 52.12 15.23
N ARG A 66 -10.39 52.91 15.20
CA ARG A 66 -10.12 53.88 16.30
C ARG A 66 -9.14 54.99 15.90
N PRO A 67 -9.31 56.22 16.42
CA PRO A 67 -8.31 57.27 16.33
C PRO A 67 -7.07 56.82 17.12
N THR A 68 -5.98 56.64 16.39
CA THR A 68 -4.58 56.49 16.84
C THR A 68 -4.34 56.56 18.36
N GLY A 69 -4.13 55.41 19.02
CA GLY A 69 -3.38 55.35 20.28
C GLY A 69 -3.94 54.55 21.46
N GLN A 70 -5.21 54.10 21.46
CA GLN A 70 -5.80 53.49 22.68
C GLN A 70 -5.23 52.10 23.07
N VAL A 71 -4.85 51.25 22.09
CA VAL A 71 -4.29 49.91 22.37
C VAL A 71 -2.88 50.01 22.98
N GLN A 72 -2.05 50.92 22.47
CA GLN A 72 -0.75 51.23 23.07
C GLN A 72 -0.87 51.97 24.40
N ALA A 73 -1.89 52.83 24.57
CA ALA A 73 -2.14 53.55 25.82
C ALA A 73 -2.55 52.64 26.99
N LEU A 74 -3.18 51.49 26.71
CA LEU A 74 -3.51 50.45 27.69
C LEU A 74 -2.38 49.42 27.89
N GLY A 75 -1.30 49.49 27.10
CA GLY A 75 -0.11 48.69 27.28
C GLY A 75 -0.32 47.18 27.11
N LEU A 76 -1.15 46.75 26.15
CA LEU A 76 -1.38 45.33 25.85
C LEU A 76 -0.59 44.89 24.60
N PRO A 77 0.69 44.51 24.74
CA PRO A 77 1.52 44.06 23.63
C PRO A 77 1.09 42.68 23.14
N LEU A 78 1.07 42.50 21.82
CA LEU A 78 0.93 41.18 21.20
C LEU A 78 2.30 40.51 21.12
N HIS A 79 2.44 39.33 21.69
CA HIS A 79 3.67 38.54 21.65
C HIS A 79 3.39 37.22 20.93
N LEU A 80 4.14 36.93 19.87
CA LEU A 80 3.91 35.75 19.04
C LEU A 80 5.17 34.89 18.92
N GLY A 81 4.98 33.60 19.18
CA GLY A 81 6.02 32.59 19.07
C GLY A 81 5.49 31.39 18.30
N CYS A 82 6.27 30.91 17.34
CA CYS A 82 5.96 29.70 16.59
C CYS A 82 7.05 28.65 16.81
N HIS A 83 6.63 27.39 16.96
CA HIS A 83 7.52 26.24 17.02
C HIS A 83 6.91 25.07 16.25
N PHE A 84 7.77 24.27 15.64
CA PHE A 84 7.39 23.09 14.88
C PHE A 84 7.84 21.83 15.63
N GLY A 85 6.91 20.90 15.86
CA GLY A 85 7.19 19.62 16.51
C GLY A 85 5.93 18.89 16.99
N ASP A 86 6.11 17.66 17.46
CA ASP A 86 5.01 16.76 17.76
C ASP A 86 4.15 17.20 18.96
N ALA A 87 2.83 17.11 18.78
CA ALA A 87 1.84 17.22 19.83
C ALA A 87 0.84 16.06 19.70
N THR A 88 0.34 15.57 20.83
CA THR A 88 -0.60 14.46 20.92
C THR A 88 -1.92 14.93 21.50
N ARG A 89 -3.03 14.52 20.90
CA ARG A 89 -4.37 14.75 21.45
C ARG A 89 -4.63 13.80 22.63
N LEU A 90 -5.14 14.33 23.73
CA LEU A 90 -5.51 13.52 24.91
C LEU A 90 -6.80 12.73 24.65
N GLU A 91 -6.86 11.49 25.15
CA GLU A 91 -8.05 10.63 25.02
C GLU A 91 -9.27 11.25 25.72
N GLY A 92 -10.42 11.24 25.03
CA GLY A 92 -11.70 11.64 25.61
C GLY A 92 -11.98 13.16 25.67
N GLY A 93 -11.21 14.00 24.98
CA GLY A 93 -11.47 15.44 24.94
C GLY A 93 -10.82 16.22 23.79
N ASP A 94 -10.95 17.54 23.86
CA ASP A 94 -10.38 18.50 22.90
C ASP A 94 -8.97 18.96 23.28
N ALA A 95 -8.39 18.49 24.39
CA ALA A 95 -7.09 18.93 24.86
C ALA A 95 -5.93 18.26 24.11
N TRP A 96 -4.85 19.01 23.88
CA TRP A 96 -3.59 18.50 23.36
C TRP A 96 -2.49 18.53 24.44
N THR A 97 -1.40 17.80 24.23
CA THR A 97 -0.20 17.90 25.04
C THR A 97 1.02 17.66 24.16
N GLY A 98 2.15 18.27 24.50
CA GLY A 98 3.36 18.12 23.69
C GLY A 98 4.36 19.21 23.99
N ARG A 99 5.64 18.88 23.79
CA ARG A 99 6.73 19.83 24.03
C ARG A 99 6.66 21.04 23.10
N SER A 100 6.13 20.88 21.89
CA SER A 100 5.99 21.98 20.93
C SER A 100 5.07 23.10 21.44
N ILE A 101 4.03 22.72 22.19
CA ILE A 101 3.06 23.64 22.81
C ILE A 101 3.74 24.52 23.87
N ASP A 102 4.51 23.90 24.78
CA ASP A 102 5.21 24.62 25.83
C ASP A 102 6.34 25.51 25.29
N LEU A 103 7.00 25.09 24.22
CA LEU A 103 8.07 25.85 23.57
C LEU A 103 7.53 27.08 22.84
N ALA A 104 6.43 26.95 22.08
CA ALA A 104 5.83 28.07 21.36
C ALA A 104 5.50 29.24 22.31
N ARG A 105 4.99 28.95 23.50
CA ARG A 105 4.72 29.95 24.54
C ARG A 105 5.98 30.65 25.04
N ARG A 106 7.04 29.89 25.35
CA ARG A 106 8.32 30.47 25.83
C ARG A 106 9.00 31.33 24.75
N ILE A 107 8.85 30.95 23.48
CA ILE A 107 9.33 31.74 22.34
C ILE A 107 8.53 33.04 22.23
N ALA A 108 7.21 33.00 22.43
CA ALA A 108 6.38 34.19 22.45
C ALA A 108 6.79 35.14 23.58
N GLU A 109 7.05 34.63 24.78
CA GLU A 109 7.53 35.44 25.92
C GLU A 109 8.89 36.12 25.66
N ALA A 110 9.74 35.51 24.81
CA ALA A 110 11.00 36.11 24.37
C ALA A 110 10.84 37.12 23.22
N ALA A 111 9.67 37.19 22.58
CA ALA A 111 9.40 38.08 21.46
C ALA A 111 9.18 39.52 21.93
N GLU A 112 9.68 40.48 21.15
CA GLU A 112 9.29 41.89 21.30
C GLU A 112 7.80 42.07 20.96
N ALA A 113 7.19 43.13 21.49
CA ALA A 113 5.80 43.47 21.17
C ALA A 113 5.60 43.67 19.65
N GLY A 114 4.61 42.98 19.08
CA GLY A 114 4.30 42.99 17.64
C GLY A 114 5.26 42.17 16.78
N ALA A 115 6.23 41.46 17.38
CA ALA A 115 7.16 40.61 16.65
C ALA A 115 6.71 39.14 16.66
N LEU A 116 6.98 38.44 15.55
CA LEU A 116 6.91 36.99 15.46
C LEU A 116 8.31 36.40 15.60
N LEU A 117 8.54 35.63 16.66
CA LEU A 117 9.75 34.82 16.80
C LEU A 117 9.49 33.35 16.48
N VAL A 118 10.48 32.72 15.85
CA VAL A 118 10.42 31.31 15.45
C VAL A 118 11.76 30.62 15.72
N THR A 119 11.73 29.29 15.85
CA THR A 119 12.94 28.46 15.88
C THR A 119 13.39 28.09 14.47
N GLU A 120 14.65 27.69 14.33
CA GLU A 120 15.22 27.14 13.07
C GLU A 120 14.33 26.08 12.41
N ASN A 121 13.83 25.10 13.19
CA ASN A 121 12.93 24.07 12.67
C ASN A 121 11.64 24.59 12.01
N VAL A 122 11.16 25.77 12.39
CA VAL A 122 9.99 26.38 11.74
C VAL A 122 10.38 26.90 10.37
N LEU A 123 11.58 27.47 10.24
CA LEU A 123 12.13 27.88 8.95
C LEU A 123 12.37 26.65 8.07
N ASP A 124 13.01 25.60 8.60
CA ASP A 124 13.29 24.36 7.87
C ASP A 124 12.02 23.66 7.36
N ALA A 125 10.92 23.77 8.12
CA ALA A 125 9.62 23.21 7.78
C ALA A 125 8.72 24.17 6.97
N SER A 126 9.17 25.39 6.69
CA SER A 126 8.47 26.42 5.92
C SER A 126 9.17 26.68 4.59
N ASP A 127 8.47 27.27 3.63
CA ASP A 127 9.13 27.78 2.43
C ASP A 127 9.82 29.11 2.74
N VAL A 128 11.09 29.02 3.15
CA VAL A 128 11.95 30.14 3.56
C VAL A 128 12.00 31.27 2.51
N ALA A 129 11.71 30.99 1.23
CA ALA A 129 11.68 31.99 0.17
C ALA A 129 10.49 32.98 0.28
N LEU A 130 9.47 32.67 1.07
CA LEU A 130 8.25 33.47 1.24
C LEU A 130 8.34 34.52 2.36
N TYR A 131 9.37 34.43 3.21
CA TYR A 131 9.46 35.21 4.44
C TYR A 131 10.79 35.94 4.54
N GLU A 132 10.73 37.21 4.91
CA GLU A 132 11.92 37.91 5.37
C GLU A 132 12.13 37.60 6.86
N PHE A 133 13.34 37.17 7.21
CA PHE A 133 13.68 36.83 8.57
C PHE A 133 15.08 37.34 8.94
N GLN A 134 15.24 37.65 10.22
CA GLN A 134 16.49 38.08 10.82
C GLN A 134 16.84 37.14 11.95
N GLN A 135 18.07 36.61 11.95
CA GLN A 135 18.58 35.85 13.08
C GLN A 135 18.76 36.77 14.29
N MET A 136 18.13 36.43 15.41
CA MET A 136 18.15 37.20 16.66
C MET A 136 19.25 36.74 17.62
N GLY A 137 19.88 35.59 17.33
CA GLY A 137 20.95 35.00 18.13
C GLY A 137 20.51 33.73 18.85
N VAL A 138 21.37 33.22 19.74
CA VAL A 138 21.09 32.03 20.56
C VAL A 138 20.40 32.47 21.86
N HIS A 139 19.20 31.96 22.10
CA HIS A 139 18.40 32.23 23.29
C HIS A 139 18.38 31.00 24.21
N THR A 140 18.35 31.27 25.52
CA THR A 140 18.20 30.22 26.52
C THR A 140 16.72 30.04 26.89
N LEU A 141 16.15 28.87 26.59
CA LEU A 141 14.79 28.47 26.95
C LEU A 141 14.87 27.54 28.18
N GLU A 142 14.77 28.11 29.38
CA GLU A 142 14.98 27.37 30.63
C GLU A 142 14.03 26.17 30.79
N GLY A 143 14.57 24.98 31.08
CA GLY A 143 13.75 23.77 31.26
C GLY A 143 13.44 23.00 29.97
N ASP A 144 14.02 23.38 28.82
CA ASP A 144 14.07 22.53 27.62
C ASP A 144 15.27 21.55 27.69
N GLN A 145 15.16 20.40 27.01
CA GLN A 145 16.26 19.43 26.85
C GLN A 145 17.41 19.99 26.00
N LEU A 146 17.09 20.92 25.09
CA LEU A 146 18.04 21.73 24.34
C LEU A 146 17.87 23.19 24.75
N PRO A 147 18.44 23.61 25.89
CA PRO A 147 18.15 24.89 26.49
C PRO A 147 18.64 26.06 25.65
N GLN A 148 19.56 25.87 24.69
CA GLN A 148 20.07 26.94 23.83
C GLN A 148 19.65 26.71 22.39
N ARG A 149 18.95 27.69 21.80
CA ARG A 149 18.45 27.62 20.41
C ARG A 149 18.60 28.96 19.71
N THR A 150 18.87 28.92 18.41
CA THR A 150 18.79 30.12 17.58
C THR A 150 17.35 30.50 17.34
N LEU A 151 16.99 31.76 17.62
CA LEU A 151 15.69 32.31 17.26
C LEU A 151 15.82 33.26 16.07
N TYR A 152 14.76 33.30 15.27
CA TYR A 152 14.63 34.16 14.11
C TYR A 152 13.39 35.03 14.26
N LYS A 153 13.53 36.32 13.97
CA LYS A 153 12.42 37.26 13.89
C LYS A 153 11.93 37.32 12.45
N ILE A 154 10.65 37.08 12.24
CA ILE A 154 10.03 37.28 10.93
C ILE A 154 9.66 38.76 10.81
N THR A 155 10.19 39.45 9.81
CA THR A 155 10.07 40.92 9.68
C THR A 155 8.96 41.34 8.72
N SER A 156 8.71 40.58 7.65
CA SER A 156 7.59 40.78 6.74
C SER A 156 7.37 39.55 5.86
N SER A 157 6.18 39.42 5.27
CA SER A 157 6.06 38.79 3.95
C SER A 157 6.14 39.92 2.91
N MET A 158 6.99 39.78 1.90
CA MET A 158 7.30 40.92 1.01
C MET A 158 6.07 41.46 0.27
N GLN A 159 5.85 42.79 0.38
CA GLN A 159 5.21 43.62 -0.65
C GLN A 159 6.26 44.57 -1.25
N GLY A 160 6.37 44.60 -2.58
CA GLY A 160 7.14 45.62 -3.29
C GLY A 160 7.08 45.54 -4.81
N THR A 161 6.09 46.20 -5.42
CA THR A 161 5.86 46.41 -6.88
C THR A 161 4.97 45.41 -7.62
N ILE A 162 3.70 45.27 -7.20
CA ILE A 162 2.65 44.83 -8.13
C ILE A 162 1.33 45.57 -7.87
N ALA A 163 1.29 46.85 -8.22
CA ALA A 163 0.03 47.45 -8.67
C ALA A 163 -0.26 46.88 -10.06
N GLY A 164 -0.94 45.73 -10.13
CA GLY A 164 -1.26 45.03 -11.39
C GLY A 164 -1.01 43.51 -11.37
N ALA A 165 -1.67 42.79 -10.46
CA ALA A 165 -1.83 41.32 -10.48
C ALA A 165 -3.05 40.99 -9.62
N GLY A 166 -4.12 40.32 -10.04
CA GLY A 166 -4.15 39.27 -11.06
C GLY A 166 -3.46 38.04 -10.48
N GLU A 167 -4.19 37.22 -9.72
CA GLU A 167 -3.87 35.84 -9.29
C GLU A 167 -2.50 35.32 -9.78
N ARG A 168 -1.49 35.24 -8.90
CA ARG A 168 -0.15 34.70 -9.25
C ARG A 168 0.18 33.41 -8.50
N ASN A 169 -0.62 32.35 -8.73
CA ASN A 169 -0.18 31.11 -9.38
C ASN A 169 1.36 30.79 -9.30
N SER A 170 1.82 30.12 -8.22
CA SER A 170 3.15 29.50 -8.15
C SER A 170 3.11 28.02 -8.51
N ALA A 171 4.23 27.45 -8.98
CA ALA A 171 4.31 26.03 -9.34
C ALA A 171 3.97 25.11 -8.16
N GLU A 172 4.34 25.50 -6.94
CA GLU A 172 4.03 24.82 -5.70
C GLU A 172 2.55 24.79 -5.38
N ILE A 173 1.82 25.89 -5.57
CA ILE A 173 0.37 25.94 -5.33
C ILE A 173 -0.33 24.94 -6.23
N PHE A 174 0.06 24.88 -7.51
CA PHE A 174 -0.50 23.90 -8.42
C PHE A 174 -0.08 22.47 -8.08
N PHE A 175 1.18 22.25 -7.73
CA PHE A 175 1.62 20.93 -7.29
C PHE A 175 0.83 20.43 -6.05
N LEU A 176 0.67 21.27 -5.03
CA LEU A 176 -0.10 20.95 -3.83
C LEU A 176 -1.59 20.79 -4.13
N ALA A 177 -2.15 21.59 -5.03
CA ALA A 177 -3.53 21.42 -5.49
C ALA A 177 -3.73 20.05 -6.15
N GLY A 178 -2.78 19.58 -6.97
CA GLY A 178 -2.79 18.23 -7.52
C GLY A 178 -2.67 17.15 -6.44
N VAL A 179 -1.73 17.29 -5.51
CA VAL A 179 -1.56 16.35 -4.38
C VAL A 179 -2.84 16.21 -3.55
N GLY A 180 -3.64 17.28 -3.43
CA GLY A 180 -4.93 17.26 -2.72
C GLY A 180 -5.98 16.30 -3.29
N TYR A 181 -5.76 15.74 -4.50
CA TYR A 181 -6.65 14.75 -5.11
C TYR A 181 -6.31 13.31 -4.72
N ILE A 182 -5.11 13.06 -4.19
CA ILE A 182 -4.67 11.72 -3.79
C ILE A 182 -5.54 11.22 -2.64
N GLY A 183 -6.10 10.01 -2.79
CA GLY A 183 -7.03 9.41 -1.82
C GLY A 183 -8.47 9.92 -1.91
N THR A 184 -8.80 10.72 -2.92
CA THR A 184 -10.18 11.16 -3.18
C THR A 184 -10.82 10.37 -4.32
N GLU A 185 -12.14 10.45 -4.48
CA GLU A 185 -12.85 9.86 -5.64
C GLU A 185 -12.41 10.45 -6.99
N LYS A 186 -11.70 11.58 -6.98
CA LYS A 186 -11.19 12.28 -8.17
C LYS A 186 -9.71 12.01 -8.44
N GLU A 187 -9.06 11.13 -7.67
CA GLU A 187 -7.67 10.73 -7.90
C GLU A 187 -7.48 10.19 -9.33
N ASN A 188 -6.34 10.51 -9.94
CA ASN A 188 -5.99 10.22 -11.34
C ASN A 188 -6.87 10.92 -12.40
N GLY A 189 -7.73 11.87 -11.99
CA GLY A 189 -8.58 12.62 -12.88
C GLY A 189 -7.86 13.71 -13.70
N GLU A 190 -8.57 14.25 -14.69
CA GLU A 190 -8.07 15.37 -15.52
C GLU A 190 -7.72 16.61 -14.68
N GLU A 191 -8.52 16.91 -13.65
CA GLU A 191 -8.27 18.02 -12.71
C GLU A 191 -6.90 17.91 -12.03
N GLU A 192 -6.57 16.72 -11.49
CA GLU A 192 -5.27 16.47 -10.83
C GLU A 192 -4.11 16.63 -11.83
N SER A 193 -4.21 15.99 -13.00
CA SER A 193 -3.16 16.07 -14.02
C SER A 193 -2.95 17.51 -14.52
N GLY A 194 -4.02 18.28 -14.67
CA GLY A 194 -3.99 19.68 -15.09
C GLY A 194 -3.25 20.56 -14.09
N PHE A 195 -3.37 20.27 -12.80
CA PHE A 195 -2.59 20.96 -11.77
C PHE A 195 -1.10 20.66 -11.88
N TYR A 196 -0.68 19.40 -12.04
CA TYR A 196 0.74 19.11 -12.24
C TYR A 196 1.28 19.71 -13.55
N GLN A 197 0.50 19.71 -14.64
CA GLN A 197 0.88 20.36 -15.89
C GLN A 197 1.09 21.87 -15.69
N ARG A 198 0.18 22.54 -14.99
CA ARG A 198 0.32 23.97 -14.68
C ARG A 198 1.53 24.27 -13.80
N ALA A 199 1.85 23.37 -12.86
CA ALA A 199 3.08 23.44 -12.08
C ALA A 199 4.33 23.34 -12.99
N LEU A 200 4.32 22.44 -13.98
CA LEU A 200 5.42 22.23 -14.93
C LEU A 200 5.55 23.35 -15.96
N GLU A 201 4.46 24.00 -16.36
CA GLU A 201 4.51 25.21 -17.20
C GLU A 201 5.24 26.36 -16.50
N MET A 202 5.15 26.42 -15.17
CA MET A 202 5.81 27.44 -14.35
C MET A 202 7.23 27.04 -13.96
N ARG A 203 7.45 25.75 -13.68
CA ARG A 203 8.75 25.17 -13.37
C ARG A 203 8.97 23.86 -14.14
N PRO A 204 9.57 23.93 -15.34
CA PRO A 204 9.77 22.75 -16.19
C PRO A 204 10.69 21.67 -15.61
N ASP A 205 11.52 22.00 -14.62
CA ASP A 205 12.42 21.07 -13.92
C ASP A 205 11.87 20.63 -12.55
N TYR A 206 10.55 20.76 -12.32
CA TYR A 206 9.94 20.34 -11.07
C TYR A 206 9.79 18.81 -10.99
N ALA A 207 10.82 18.16 -10.43
CA ALA A 207 10.93 16.70 -10.37
C ALA A 207 9.71 16.01 -9.73
N GLN A 208 9.16 16.55 -8.63
CA GLN A 208 7.99 16.00 -7.95
C GLN A 208 6.73 16.08 -8.82
N ALA A 209 6.50 17.19 -9.52
CA ALA A 209 5.36 17.35 -10.42
C ALA A 209 5.48 16.40 -11.62
N HIS A 210 6.68 16.21 -12.17
CA HIS A 210 6.92 15.18 -13.19
C HIS A 210 6.65 13.76 -12.68
N ASN A 211 7.12 13.41 -11.48
CA ASN A 211 6.87 12.09 -10.89
C ASN A 211 5.36 11.84 -10.68
N ASN A 212 4.64 12.79 -10.09
CA ASN A 212 3.22 12.61 -9.79
C ASN A 212 2.37 12.62 -11.06
N LEU A 213 2.69 13.48 -12.03
CA LEU A 213 2.06 13.43 -13.35
C LEU A 213 2.27 12.08 -14.03
N SER A 214 3.46 11.48 -13.92
CA SER A 214 3.70 10.12 -14.43
C SER A 214 2.83 9.05 -13.77
N VAL A 215 2.54 9.18 -12.47
CA VAL A 215 1.65 8.24 -11.76
C VAL A 215 0.25 8.34 -12.32
N VAL A 216 -0.29 9.56 -12.47
CA VAL A 216 -1.61 9.80 -13.07
C VAL A 216 -1.68 9.28 -14.51
N MET A 217 -0.68 9.60 -15.34
CA MET A 217 -0.63 9.14 -16.73
C MET A 217 -0.58 7.61 -16.83
N ARG A 218 0.16 6.94 -15.93
CA ARG A 218 0.18 5.48 -15.86
C ARG A 218 -1.17 4.91 -15.46
N ALA A 219 -1.85 5.49 -14.47
CA ALA A 219 -3.19 5.05 -14.05
C ALA A 219 -4.21 5.17 -15.20
N ASN A 220 -4.05 6.18 -16.07
CA ASN A 220 -4.90 6.41 -17.24
C ASN A 220 -4.49 5.57 -18.47
N GLY A 221 -3.50 4.68 -18.35
CA GLY A 221 -3.02 3.83 -19.45
C GLY A 221 -2.07 4.53 -20.45
N GLU A 222 -1.70 5.79 -20.20
CA GLU A 222 -0.77 6.58 -21.02
C GLU A 222 0.70 6.29 -20.66
N GLU A 223 1.06 5.01 -20.69
CA GLU A 223 2.35 4.50 -20.21
C GLU A 223 3.57 5.11 -20.95
N GLY A 224 3.42 5.48 -22.22
CA GLY A 224 4.47 6.15 -22.99
C GLY A 224 4.79 7.55 -22.45
N VAL A 225 3.75 8.32 -22.12
CA VAL A 225 3.84 9.67 -21.55
C VAL A 225 4.40 9.59 -20.13
N ALA A 226 3.89 8.64 -19.33
CA ALA A 226 4.39 8.38 -17.99
C ALA A 226 5.91 8.11 -17.97
N ALA A 227 6.40 7.27 -18.89
CA ALA A 227 7.82 6.95 -19.01
C ALA A 227 8.70 8.17 -19.39
N GLU A 228 8.18 9.13 -20.14
CA GLU A 228 8.90 10.38 -20.45
C GLU A 228 9.00 11.26 -19.20
N HIS A 229 7.90 11.49 -18.51
CA HIS A 229 7.90 12.30 -17.29
C HIS A 229 8.73 11.68 -16.15
N TYR A 230 8.81 10.34 -16.03
CA TYR A 230 9.73 9.71 -15.07
C TYR A 230 11.19 9.99 -15.43
N ARG A 231 11.54 9.95 -16.71
CA ARG A 231 12.89 10.31 -17.18
C ARG A 231 13.20 11.78 -16.91
N GLN A 232 12.23 12.69 -17.09
CA GLN A 232 12.41 14.11 -16.73
C GLN A 232 12.55 14.30 -15.21
N ALA A 233 11.78 13.61 -14.38
CA ALA A 233 11.90 13.65 -12.92
C ALA A 233 13.30 13.23 -12.45
N ILE A 234 13.82 12.12 -12.99
CA ILE A 234 15.16 11.62 -12.68
C ILE A 234 16.24 12.56 -13.21
N LYS A 235 16.04 13.15 -14.39
CA LYS A 235 16.99 14.14 -14.95
C LYS A 235 17.05 15.41 -14.10
N ALA A 236 15.91 15.92 -13.66
CA ALA A 236 15.81 17.10 -12.82
C ALA A 236 16.36 16.86 -11.41
N ARG A 237 16.12 15.66 -10.85
CA ARG A 237 16.63 15.25 -9.55
C ARG A 237 17.23 13.83 -9.62
N PRO A 238 18.55 13.70 -9.92
CA PRO A 238 19.19 12.38 -10.03
C PRO A 238 19.14 11.52 -8.77
N GLN A 239 19.01 12.13 -7.59
CA GLN A 239 18.90 11.45 -6.31
C GLN A 239 17.44 11.19 -5.88
N TYR A 240 16.52 11.07 -6.84
CA TYR A 240 15.09 10.81 -6.57
C TYR A 240 14.80 9.31 -6.54
N ALA A 241 14.84 8.70 -5.35
CA ALA A 241 14.59 7.27 -5.18
C ALA A 241 13.18 6.86 -5.63
N GLU A 242 12.14 7.63 -5.28
CA GLU A 242 10.75 7.34 -5.64
C GLU A 242 10.52 7.38 -7.16
N ALA A 243 11.12 8.33 -7.88
CA ALA A 243 11.01 8.37 -9.35
C ALA A 243 11.69 7.16 -10.00
N ASN A 244 12.82 6.69 -9.47
CA ASN A 244 13.46 5.46 -9.93
C ASN A 244 12.58 4.23 -9.63
N TYR A 245 12.04 4.10 -8.43
CA TYR A 245 11.12 3.03 -8.06
C TYR A 245 9.86 3.01 -8.94
N ASN A 246 9.18 4.14 -9.09
CA ASN A 246 7.96 4.26 -9.88
C ASN A 246 8.21 3.97 -11.36
N TYR A 247 9.36 4.41 -11.89
CA TYR A 247 9.75 4.07 -13.25
C TYR A 247 10.06 2.59 -13.41
N ALA A 248 10.73 1.97 -12.43
CA ALA A 248 10.97 0.54 -12.41
C ALA A 248 9.67 -0.26 -12.46
N ALA A 249 8.67 0.12 -11.67
CA ALA A 249 7.35 -0.51 -11.66
C ALA A 249 6.65 -0.43 -13.03
N LEU A 250 6.74 0.73 -13.71
CA LEU A 250 6.22 0.89 -15.07
C LEU A 250 6.99 0.03 -16.10
N LEU A 251 8.32 -0.04 -15.99
CA LEU A 251 9.11 -0.89 -16.88
C LEU A 251 8.79 -2.38 -16.69
N HIS A 252 8.54 -2.78 -15.44
CA HIS A 252 8.14 -4.14 -15.09
C HIS A 252 6.77 -4.49 -15.70
N SER A 253 5.75 -3.62 -15.56
CA SER A 253 4.43 -3.89 -16.16
C SER A 253 4.48 -4.03 -17.68
N ARG A 254 5.44 -3.36 -18.34
CA ARG A 254 5.69 -3.43 -19.78
C ARG A 254 6.58 -4.59 -20.22
N GLY A 255 7.01 -5.44 -19.30
CA GLY A 255 7.89 -6.58 -19.57
C GLY A 255 9.35 -6.21 -19.85
N ASN A 256 9.76 -4.94 -19.65
CA ASN A 256 11.18 -4.56 -19.70
C ASN A 256 11.87 -4.88 -18.37
N LEU A 257 12.08 -6.17 -18.13
CA LEU A 257 12.58 -6.69 -16.85
C LEU A 257 14.00 -6.18 -16.52
N ASN A 258 14.87 -6.06 -17.53
CA ASN A 258 16.23 -5.55 -17.33
C ASN A 258 16.23 -4.07 -16.92
N GLY A 259 15.47 -3.23 -17.63
CA GLY A 259 15.34 -1.82 -17.28
C GLY A 259 14.70 -1.63 -15.90
N ALA A 260 13.70 -2.45 -15.56
CA ALA A 260 13.09 -2.45 -14.24
C ALA A 260 14.10 -2.80 -13.13
N ALA A 261 14.90 -3.85 -13.32
CA ALA A 261 15.92 -4.25 -12.36
C ALA A 261 16.95 -3.15 -12.11
N GLU A 262 17.46 -2.50 -13.18
CA GLU A 262 18.39 -1.37 -13.06
C GLU A 262 17.79 -0.21 -12.25
N ARG A 263 16.52 0.15 -12.52
CA ARG A 263 15.85 1.25 -11.83
C ARG A 263 15.54 0.93 -10.37
N TYR A 264 15.11 -0.30 -10.05
CA TYR A 264 14.95 -0.72 -8.65
C TYR A 264 16.28 -0.73 -7.89
N GLN A 265 17.36 -1.21 -8.52
CA GLN A 265 18.70 -1.17 -7.93
C GLN A 265 19.16 0.26 -7.65
N GLU A 266 18.89 1.21 -8.56
CA GLU A 266 19.22 2.62 -8.33
C GLU A 266 18.38 3.22 -7.21
N ALA A 267 17.07 2.88 -7.12
CA ALA A 267 16.23 3.29 -6.00
C ALA A 267 16.78 2.78 -4.67
N LEU A 268 17.22 1.53 -4.60
CA LEU A 268 17.84 0.94 -3.40
C LEU A 268 19.24 1.50 -3.10
N ARG A 269 20.02 1.86 -4.13
CA ARG A 269 21.31 2.53 -3.95
C ARG A 269 21.13 3.91 -3.30
N LEU A 270 20.08 4.64 -3.69
CA LEU A 270 19.74 5.95 -3.14
C LEU A 270 19.05 5.85 -1.77
N ARG A 271 18.21 4.84 -1.58
CA ARG A 271 17.45 4.59 -0.36
C ARG A 271 17.46 3.08 -0.02
N PRO A 272 18.47 2.60 0.74
CA PRO A 272 18.61 1.18 1.06
C PRO A 272 17.46 0.59 1.88
N ASP A 273 16.69 1.42 2.57
CA ASP A 273 15.51 1.03 3.37
C ASP A 273 14.19 1.12 2.58
N TYR A 274 14.24 1.22 1.24
CA TYR A 274 13.04 1.28 0.40
C TYR A 274 12.41 -0.11 0.24
N VAL A 275 11.52 -0.45 1.17
CA VAL A 275 10.79 -1.74 1.25
C VAL A 275 10.18 -2.17 -0.09
N ASP A 276 9.42 -1.29 -0.74
CA ASP A 276 8.69 -1.64 -1.96
C ASP A 276 9.64 -1.89 -3.15
N ALA A 277 10.83 -1.25 -3.16
CA ALA A 277 11.86 -1.52 -4.16
C ALA A 277 12.54 -2.88 -3.93
N HIS A 278 12.76 -3.28 -2.67
CA HIS A 278 13.17 -4.64 -2.34
C HIS A 278 12.13 -5.66 -2.79
N TYR A 279 10.86 -5.45 -2.49
CA TYR A 279 9.77 -6.32 -2.94
C TYR A 279 9.71 -6.44 -4.48
N GLY A 280 9.75 -5.31 -5.19
CA GLY A 280 9.75 -5.27 -6.66
C GLY A 280 10.94 -6.01 -7.27
N LEU A 281 12.13 -5.82 -6.73
CA LEU A 281 13.34 -6.51 -7.21
C LEU A 281 13.31 -8.01 -6.87
N GLY A 282 12.79 -8.40 -5.70
CA GLY A 282 12.57 -9.80 -5.33
C GLY A 282 11.64 -10.51 -6.31
N ASN A 283 10.53 -9.88 -6.69
CA ASN A 283 9.61 -10.42 -7.70
C ASN A 283 10.28 -10.61 -9.07
N LEU A 284 11.09 -9.64 -9.52
CA LEU A 284 11.85 -9.76 -10.77
C LEU A 284 12.87 -10.91 -10.72
N ARG A 285 13.60 -11.06 -9.61
CA ARG A 285 14.58 -12.14 -9.43
C ARG A 285 13.92 -13.51 -9.42
N ARG A 286 12.75 -13.64 -8.76
CA ARG A 286 11.94 -14.86 -8.81
C ARG A 286 11.52 -15.20 -10.24
N ALA A 287 11.00 -14.21 -10.98
CA ALA A 287 10.59 -14.41 -12.37
C ALA A 287 11.77 -14.80 -13.30
N ALA A 288 12.99 -14.34 -12.97
CA ALA A 288 14.22 -14.71 -13.66
C ALA A 288 14.80 -16.08 -13.24
N GLY A 289 14.19 -16.76 -12.25
CA GLY A 289 14.68 -18.03 -11.71
C GLY A 289 15.87 -17.89 -10.75
N ASP A 290 16.23 -16.67 -10.35
CA ASP A 290 17.30 -16.41 -9.38
C ASP A 290 16.73 -16.43 -7.95
N ALA A 291 16.49 -17.65 -7.45
CA ALA A 291 15.85 -17.88 -6.16
C ALA A 291 16.63 -17.27 -4.99
N ALA A 292 17.97 -17.30 -5.04
CA ALA A 292 18.82 -16.77 -3.97
C ALA A 292 18.70 -15.23 -3.84
N GLN A 293 18.73 -14.51 -4.96
CA GLN A 293 18.52 -13.06 -4.94
C GLN A 293 17.07 -12.69 -4.58
N ALA A 294 16.09 -13.49 -5.02
CA ALA A 294 14.71 -13.27 -4.66
C ALA A 294 14.48 -13.40 -3.14
N GLU A 295 14.98 -14.48 -2.53
CA GLU A 295 14.89 -14.70 -1.08
C GLU A 295 15.60 -13.59 -0.30
N HIS A 296 16.79 -13.17 -0.75
CA HIS A 296 17.50 -12.04 -0.12
C HIS A 296 16.65 -10.77 -0.07
N HIS A 297 16.07 -10.36 -1.21
CA HIS A 297 15.29 -9.13 -1.26
C HIS A 297 13.95 -9.23 -0.53
N PHE A 298 13.26 -10.38 -0.58
CA PHE A 298 12.07 -10.58 0.25
C PHE A 298 12.41 -10.56 1.74
N THR A 299 13.52 -11.15 2.14
CA THR A 299 13.98 -11.13 3.54
C THR A 299 14.32 -9.71 4.01
N GLU A 300 15.00 -8.90 3.18
CA GLU A 300 15.25 -7.48 3.51
C GLU A 300 13.95 -6.67 3.59
N ALA A 301 12.99 -6.89 2.68
CA ALA A 301 11.69 -6.26 2.76
C ALA A 301 10.95 -6.60 4.07
N LEU A 302 10.97 -7.87 4.49
CA LEU A 302 10.38 -8.30 5.76
C LEU A 302 11.16 -7.82 6.99
N ARG A 303 12.48 -7.68 6.90
CA ARG A 303 13.29 -7.09 7.97
C ARG A 303 12.90 -5.64 8.23
N LEU A 304 12.59 -4.90 7.17
CA LEU A 304 12.20 -3.48 7.24
C LEU A 304 10.70 -3.29 7.55
N ARG A 305 9.85 -4.16 7.03
CA ARG A 305 8.39 -4.18 7.27
C ARG A 305 7.96 -5.63 7.56
N PRO A 306 8.02 -6.08 8.83
CA PRO A 306 7.68 -7.46 9.19
C PRO A 306 6.25 -7.86 8.88
N GLU A 307 5.33 -6.90 8.85
CA GLU A 307 3.89 -7.14 8.61
C GLU A 307 3.51 -6.91 7.13
N TYR A 308 4.38 -7.26 6.19
CA TYR A 308 4.08 -7.12 4.76
C TYR A 308 3.54 -8.43 4.16
N ALA A 309 2.20 -8.57 4.15
CA ALA A 309 1.51 -9.81 3.79
C ALA A 309 1.84 -10.33 2.38
N GLU A 310 1.94 -9.46 1.38
CA GLU A 310 2.25 -9.84 0.00
C GLU A 310 3.69 -10.37 -0.14
N VAL A 311 4.62 -9.83 0.65
CA VAL A 311 6.01 -10.33 0.69
C VAL A 311 6.08 -11.68 1.38
N HIS A 312 5.36 -11.86 2.50
CA HIS A 312 5.21 -13.16 3.15
C HIS A 312 4.65 -14.20 2.18
N ASN A 313 3.55 -13.88 1.49
CA ASN A 313 2.96 -14.77 0.49
C ASN A 313 3.96 -15.10 -0.63
N ASN A 314 4.61 -14.10 -1.24
CA ASN A 314 5.53 -14.34 -2.36
C ASN A 314 6.82 -15.07 -1.97
N LEU A 315 7.33 -14.86 -0.77
CA LEU A 315 8.43 -15.63 -0.20
C LEU A 315 8.00 -17.07 0.06
N ALA A 316 6.79 -17.31 0.55
CA ALA A 316 6.26 -18.66 0.70
C ALA A 316 6.16 -19.38 -0.65
N ILE A 317 5.68 -18.71 -1.71
CA ILE A 317 5.67 -19.29 -3.08
C ILE A 317 7.09 -19.68 -3.49
N LEU A 318 8.06 -18.78 -3.30
CA LEU A 318 9.45 -19.05 -3.66
C LEU A 318 10.01 -20.25 -2.87
N LEU A 319 9.69 -20.36 -1.59
CA LEU A 319 10.13 -21.46 -0.72
C LEU A 319 9.50 -22.79 -1.15
N ASP A 320 8.21 -22.81 -1.50
CA ASP A 320 7.54 -23.98 -2.09
C ASP A 320 8.23 -24.41 -3.39
N ASP A 321 8.52 -23.47 -4.29
CA ASP A 321 9.19 -23.74 -5.56
C ASP A 321 10.62 -24.32 -5.33
N MET A 322 11.22 -24.04 -4.17
CA MET A 322 12.50 -24.62 -3.72
C MET A 322 12.35 -25.92 -2.90
N GLY A 323 11.13 -26.42 -2.69
CA GLY A 323 10.86 -27.63 -1.91
C GLY A 323 10.97 -27.44 -0.38
N GLN A 324 10.91 -26.21 0.11
CA GLN A 324 11.02 -25.89 1.55
C GLN A 324 9.63 -25.69 2.17
N ALA A 325 8.82 -26.74 2.15
CA ALA A 325 7.40 -26.71 2.47
C ALA A 325 7.09 -26.18 3.89
N GLU A 326 7.86 -26.57 4.91
CA GLU A 326 7.59 -26.13 6.29
C GLU A 326 7.82 -24.63 6.46
N ARG A 327 8.86 -24.08 5.81
CA ARG A 327 9.14 -22.64 5.83
C ARG A 327 8.07 -21.89 5.03
N ALA A 328 7.66 -22.43 3.88
CA ALA A 328 6.60 -21.84 3.07
C ALA A 328 5.29 -21.75 3.85
N GLN A 329 4.88 -22.83 4.51
CA GLN A 329 3.67 -22.88 5.34
C GLN A 329 3.68 -21.79 6.44
N GLN A 330 4.80 -21.58 7.12
CA GLN A 330 4.94 -20.50 8.11
C GLN A 330 4.71 -19.11 7.49
N HIS A 331 5.29 -18.85 6.32
CA HIS A 331 5.13 -17.56 5.66
C HIS A 331 3.72 -17.37 5.09
N TYR A 332 3.05 -18.41 4.57
CA TYR A 332 1.62 -18.32 4.19
C TYR A 332 0.74 -18.02 5.40
N GLN A 333 0.99 -18.69 6.53
CA GLN A 333 0.28 -18.43 7.78
C GLN A 333 0.45 -16.98 8.23
N GLU A 334 1.67 -16.44 8.18
CA GLU A 334 1.94 -15.04 8.53
C GLU A 334 1.27 -14.06 7.55
N ALA A 335 1.22 -14.35 6.24
CA ALA A 335 0.48 -13.54 5.28
C ALA A 335 -1.02 -13.50 5.63
N ALA A 336 -1.62 -14.67 5.87
CA ALA A 336 -3.03 -14.82 6.24
C ALA A 336 -3.37 -14.22 7.62
N ARG A 337 -2.40 -14.21 8.55
CA ARG A 337 -2.55 -13.58 9.88
C ARG A 337 -2.49 -12.07 9.80
N THR A 338 -1.55 -11.55 9.02
CA THR A 338 -1.26 -10.12 8.91
C THR A 338 -2.33 -9.39 8.10
N GLN A 339 -2.83 -10.03 7.04
CA GLN A 339 -3.93 -9.52 6.24
C GLN A 339 -5.04 -10.58 6.14
N PRO A 340 -5.99 -10.60 7.10
CA PRO A 340 -7.06 -11.59 7.13
C PRO A 340 -8.00 -11.56 5.92
N ASP A 341 -8.04 -10.44 5.17
CA ASP A 341 -8.81 -10.24 3.95
C ASP A 341 -7.97 -10.38 2.67
N TYR A 342 -6.88 -11.16 2.71
CA TYR A 342 -6.07 -11.47 1.54
C TYR A 342 -6.42 -12.87 0.97
N PRO A 343 -7.29 -12.97 -0.06
CA PRO A 343 -7.81 -14.25 -0.52
C PRO A 343 -6.72 -15.15 -1.13
N GLU A 344 -5.71 -14.59 -1.81
CA GLU A 344 -4.60 -15.34 -2.37
C GLU A 344 -3.74 -15.99 -1.27
N ALA A 345 -3.54 -15.32 -0.13
CA ALA A 345 -2.78 -15.90 0.99
C ALA A 345 -3.53 -17.08 1.61
N HIS A 346 -4.84 -16.96 1.85
CA HIS A 346 -5.65 -18.06 2.36
C HIS A 346 -5.72 -19.24 1.39
N TYR A 347 -5.86 -18.98 0.08
CA TYR A 347 -5.85 -20.01 -0.95
C TYR A 347 -4.51 -20.75 -1.02
N ASN A 348 -3.39 -20.02 -1.03
CA ASN A 348 -2.07 -20.64 -1.08
C ASN A 348 -1.73 -21.38 0.23
N PHE A 349 -2.20 -20.86 1.38
CA PHE A 349 -2.07 -21.55 2.65
C PHE A 349 -2.87 -22.86 2.66
N ALA A 350 -4.10 -22.84 2.13
CA ALA A 350 -4.92 -24.03 1.99
C ALA A 350 -4.24 -25.10 1.13
N LEU A 351 -3.63 -24.70 0.01
CA LEU A 351 -2.82 -25.60 -0.81
C LEU A 351 -1.65 -26.20 -0.02
N ALA A 352 -0.89 -25.39 0.73
CA ALA A 352 0.22 -25.90 1.54
C ALA A 352 -0.25 -26.90 2.62
N LEU A 353 -1.38 -26.60 3.28
CA LEU A 353 -2.00 -27.47 4.29
C LEU A 353 -2.50 -28.79 3.69
N GLU A 354 -3.13 -28.75 2.52
CA GLU A 354 -3.58 -29.95 1.80
C GLU A 354 -2.42 -30.89 1.48
N ASN A 355 -1.27 -30.35 1.04
CA ASN A 355 -0.08 -31.16 0.76
C ASN A 355 0.58 -31.71 2.03
N ALA A 356 0.41 -31.03 3.16
CA ALA A 356 0.79 -31.52 4.48
C ALA A 356 -0.24 -32.50 5.09
N ASP A 357 -1.28 -32.89 4.33
CA ASP A 357 -2.39 -33.76 4.78
C ASP A 357 -3.20 -33.18 5.97
N GLN A 358 -3.20 -31.85 6.10
CA GLN A 358 -3.95 -31.09 7.11
C GLN A 358 -5.28 -30.63 6.52
N LEU A 359 -6.15 -31.60 6.23
CA LEU A 359 -7.33 -31.41 5.37
C LEU A 359 -8.39 -30.51 6.00
N GLU A 360 -8.60 -30.57 7.31
CA GLU A 360 -9.57 -29.72 8.01
C GLU A 360 -9.14 -28.24 8.01
N GLU A 361 -7.86 -27.96 8.25
CA GLU A 361 -7.31 -26.60 8.19
C GLU A 361 -7.27 -26.07 6.75
N ALA A 362 -7.01 -26.94 5.77
CA ALA A 362 -7.05 -26.59 4.36
C ALA A 362 -8.45 -26.14 3.95
N GLU A 363 -9.50 -26.89 4.30
CA GLU A 363 -10.90 -26.50 4.08
C GLU A 363 -11.21 -25.15 4.71
N ALA A 364 -10.86 -24.95 5.98
CA ALA A 364 -11.11 -23.69 6.68
C ALA A 364 -10.44 -22.50 5.96
N SER A 365 -9.26 -22.72 5.39
CA SER A 365 -8.51 -21.72 4.65
C SER A 365 -9.12 -21.46 3.26
N TYR A 366 -9.56 -22.49 2.54
CA TYR A 366 -10.32 -22.32 1.29
C TYR A 366 -11.62 -21.55 1.52
N LEU A 367 -12.36 -21.86 2.59
CA LEU A 367 -13.59 -21.16 2.95
C LEU A 367 -13.34 -19.69 3.32
N LYS A 368 -12.21 -19.36 3.96
CA LYS A 368 -11.82 -17.95 4.17
C LYS A 368 -11.52 -17.24 2.86
N ALA A 369 -10.76 -17.85 1.96
CA ALA A 369 -10.48 -17.28 0.64
C ALA A 369 -11.77 -16.98 -0.14
N ILE A 370 -12.74 -17.91 -0.11
CA ILE A 370 -14.07 -17.75 -0.73
C ILE A 370 -14.91 -16.70 0.01
N GLY A 371 -14.87 -16.69 1.35
CA GLY A 371 -15.60 -15.69 2.15
C GLY A 371 -15.15 -14.26 1.86
N THR A 372 -13.85 -14.06 1.61
CA THR A 372 -13.27 -12.77 1.23
C THR A 372 -13.52 -12.44 -0.25
N ARG A 373 -13.35 -13.41 -1.15
CA ARG A 373 -13.64 -13.28 -2.58
C ARG A 373 -14.55 -14.42 -3.04
N PRO A 374 -15.89 -14.22 -3.04
CA PRO A 374 -16.83 -15.24 -3.49
C PRO A 374 -16.62 -15.64 -4.96
N GLU A 375 -16.14 -14.72 -5.78
CA GLU A 375 -15.84 -14.96 -7.19
C GLU A 375 -14.42 -15.51 -7.38
N TYR A 376 -14.05 -16.58 -6.65
CA TYR A 376 -12.73 -17.21 -6.73
C TYR A 376 -12.82 -18.68 -7.20
N PRO A 377 -12.99 -18.93 -8.51
CA PRO A 377 -13.26 -20.27 -9.05
C PRO A 377 -12.22 -21.33 -8.67
N GLU A 378 -10.94 -20.97 -8.59
CA GLU A 378 -9.86 -21.89 -8.22
C GLU A 378 -10.01 -22.38 -6.77
N ALA A 379 -10.43 -21.52 -5.85
CA ALA A 379 -10.68 -21.90 -4.46
C ALA A 379 -11.92 -22.81 -4.35
N HIS A 380 -12.98 -22.50 -5.11
CA HIS A 380 -14.16 -23.37 -5.19
C HIS A 380 -13.81 -24.76 -5.74
N ASN A 381 -13.08 -24.84 -6.86
CA ASN A 381 -12.71 -26.12 -7.48
C ASN A 381 -11.78 -26.97 -6.60
N ASN A 382 -10.82 -26.38 -5.89
CA ASN A 382 -9.98 -27.18 -5.00
C ASN A 382 -10.75 -27.66 -3.75
N LEU A 383 -11.67 -26.82 -3.24
CA LEU A 383 -12.54 -27.23 -2.13
C LEU A 383 -13.50 -28.36 -2.54
N THR A 384 -14.02 -28.38 -3.77
CA THR A 384 -14.87 -29.50 -4.23
C THR A 384 -14.11 -30.81 -4.26
N ILE A 385 -12.86 -30.80 -4.73
CA ILE A 385 -12.00 -32.00 -4.75
C ILE A 385 -11.82 -32.54 -3.32
N LEU A 386 -11.51 -31.64 -2.37
CA LEU A 386 -11.35 -31.98 -0.96
C LEU A 386 -12.64 -32.59 -0.35
N LEU A 387 -13.79 -31.97 -0.63
CA LEU A 387 -15.10 -32.43 -0.17
C LEU A 387 -15.49 -33.78 -0.78
N GLN A 388 -15.22 -33.99 -2.07
CA GLN A 388 -15.47 -35.26 -2.76
C GLN A 388 -14.65 -36.39 -2.16
N ALA A 389 -13.37 -36.16 -1.84
CA ALA A 389 -12.50 -37.15 -1.23
C ALA A 389 -13.03 -37.64 0.14
N ARG A 390 -13.72 -36.77 0.89
CA ARG A 390 -14.38 -37.12 2.15
C ARG A 390 -15.81 -37.66 2.00
N GLY A 391 -16.36 -37.67 0.77
CA GLY A 391 -17.72 -38.12 0.49
C GLY A 391 -18.81 -37.06 0.74
N ASP A 392 -18.44 -35.81 0.95
CA ASP A 392 -19.35 -34.67 1.16
C ASP A 392 -19.92 -34.17 -0.19
N LEU A 393 -20.65 -35.05 -0.89
CA LEU A 393 -21.06 -34.82 -2.28
C LEU A 393 -22.04 -33.63 -2.44
N GLY A 394 -22.85 -33.34 -1.44
CA GLY A 394 -23.81 -32.22 -1.47
C GLY A 394 -23.12 -30.85 -1.46
N PRO A 395 -22.30 -30.54 -0.45
CA PRO A 395 -21.47 -29.33 -0.44
C PRO A 395 -20.58 -29.20 -1.67
N ALA A 396 -19.96 -30.29 -2.14
CA ALA A 396 -19.14 -30.28 -3.35
C ALA A 396 -19.96 -29.88 -4.61
N GLU A 397 -21.18 -30.39 -4.77
CA GLU A 397 -22.06 -29.96 -5.86
C GLU A 397 -22.34 -28.45 -5.83
N ALA A 398 -22.63 -27.88 -4.65
CA ALA A 398 -22.91 -26.46 -4.52
C ALA A 398 -21.74 -25.58 -4.99
N HIS A 399 -20.50 -25.96 -4.65
CA HIS A 399 -19.31 -25.24 -5.12
C HIS A 399 -19.07 -25.42 -6.62
N TYR A 400 -19.32 -26.61 -7.21
CA TYR A 400 -19.24 -26.78 -8.67
C TYR A 400 -20.28 -25.94 -9.40
N LEU A 401 -21.50 -25.84 -8.89
CA LEU A 401 -22.53 -24.99 -9.47
C LEU A 401 -22.13 -23.51 -9.43
N GLU A 402 -21.44 -23.07 -8.38
CA GLU A 402 -20.91 -21.70 -8.30
C GLU A 402 -19.78 -21.47 -9.31
N VAL A 403 -18.90 -22.45 -9.52
CA VAL A 403 -17.88 -22.37 -10.58
C VAL A 403 -18.54 -22.28 -11.95
N LEU A 404 -19.60 -23.06 -12.22
CA LEU A 404 -20.37 -22.96 -13.46
C LEU A 404 -21.15 -21.65 -13.59
N ARG A 405 -21.56 -21.03 -12.48
CA ARG A 405 -22.16 -19.68 -12.50
C ARG A 405 -21.14 -18.64 -12.95
N LEU A 406 -19.90 -18.74 -12.45
CA LEU A 406 -18.79 -17.84 -12.79
C LEU A 406 -18.21 -18.11 -14.18
N ARG A 407 -18.13 -19.39 -14.56
CA ARG A 407 -17.56 -19.88 -15.83
C ARG A 407 -18.51 -20.90 -16.47
N PRO A 408 -19.60 -20.46 -17.12
CA PRO A 408 -20.59 -21.39 -17.71
C PRO A 408 -20.03 -22.26 -18.83
N GLY A 409 -19.02 -21.75 -19.53
CA GLY A 409 -18.29 -22.45 -20.59
C GLY A 409 -17.02 -23.10 -20.11
N ASP A 410 -16.98 -23.59 -18.86
CA ASP A 410 -15.88 -24.39 -18.30
C ASP A 410 -16.17 -25.89 -18.50
N PRO A 411 -15.72 -26.50 -19.61
CA PRO A 411 -15.99 -27.90 -19.93
C PRO A 411 -15.62 -28.86 -18.80
N GLU A 412 -14.53 -28.55 -18.10
CA GLU A 412 -13.95 -29.33 -17.01
C GLU A 412 -14.88 -29.40 -15.80
N THR A 413 -15.45 -28.26 -15.41
CA THR A 413 -16.39 -28.23 -14.29
C THR A 413 -17.68 -28.98 -14.62
N HIS A 414 -18.14 -28.95 -15.88
CA HIS A 414 -19.25 -29.81 -16.32
C HIS A 414 -18.88 -31.29 -16.26
N TYR A 415 -17.67 -31.66 -16.67
CA TYR A 415 -17.19 -33.04 -16.58
C TYR A 415 -17.10 -33.52 -15.12
N ASN A 416 -16.45 -32.76 -14.25
CA ASN A 416 -16.29 -33.12 -12.83
C ASN A 416 -17.64 -33.18 -12.08
N LEU A 417 -18.56 -32.26 -12.39
CA LEU A 417 -19.92 -32.31 -11.87
C LEU A 417 -20.66 -33.57 -12.37
N SER A 418 -20.43 -34.01 -13.62
CA SER A 418 -21.02 -35.25 -14.12
C SER A 418 -20.57 -36.47 -13.31
N LEU A 419 -19.28 -36.55 -12.96
CA LEU A 419 -18.74 -37.64 -12.13
C LEU A 419 -19.35 -37.61 -10.72
N LEU A 420 -19.46 -36.42 -10.13
CA LEU A 420 -20.10 -36.24 -8.83
C LEU A 420 -21.57 -36.68 -8.85
N LEU A 421 -22.32 -36.30 -9.88
CA LEU A 421 -23.73 -36.67 -10.05
C LEU A 421 -23.92 -38.19 -10.22
N ARG A 422 -23.01 -38.87 -10.94
CA ARG A 422 -22.99 -40.34 -11.00
C ARG A 422 -22.74 -40.97 -9.64
N ALA A 423 -21.80 -40.43 -8.87
CA ALA A 423 -21.54 -40.89 -7.51
C ALA A 423 -22.75 -40.71 -6.57
N GLN A 424 -23.61 -39.72 -6.84
CA GLN A 424 -24.89 -39.52 -6.16
C GLN A 424 -26.04 -40.38 -6.73
N GLY A 425 -25.82 -41.14 -7.81
CA GLY A 425 -26.83 -41.95 -8.50
C GLY A 425 -27.77 -41.17 -9.43
N ARG A 426 -27.42 -39.91 -9.78
CA ARG A 426 -28.22 -39.01 -10.63
C ARG A 426 -27.77 -39.10 -12.09
N GLU A 427 -27.94 -40.29 -12.67
CA GLU A 427 -27.40 -40.64 -14.01
C GLU A 427 -27.89 -39.70 -15.13
N SER A 428 -29.18 -39.35 -15.15
CA SER A 428 -29.72 -38.48 -16.20
C SER A 428 -29.08 -37.09 -16.21
N GLU A 429 -28.86 -36.50 -15.03
CA GLU A 429 -28.25 -35.18 -14.90
C GLU A 429 -26.75 -35.25 -15.18
N ALA A 430 -26.10 -36.34 -14.77
CA ALA A 430 -24.71 -36.59 -15.12
C ALA A 430 -24.50 -36.65 -16.64
N ASP A 431 -25.35 -37.38 -17.36
CA ASP A 431 -25.24 -37.50 -18.81
C ASP A 431 -25.47 -36.17 -19.54
N GLU A 432 -26.36 -35.31 -19.04
CA GLU A 432 -26.54 -33.94 -19.55
C GLU A 432 -25.29 -33.08 -19.35
N ARG A 433 -24.67 -33.14 -18.16
CA ARG A 433 -23.43 -32.42 -17.87
C ARG A 433 -22.26 -32.92 -18.71
N LEU A 434 -22.11 -34.23 -18.84
CA LEU A 434 -21.09 -34.85 -19.67
C LEU A 434 -21.26 -34.48 -21.14
N LYS A 435 -22.50 -34.44 -21.63
CA LYS A 435 -22.79 -33.97 -22.99
C LYS A 435 -22.36 -32.52 -23.17
N THR A 436 -22.69 -31.65 -22.22
CA THR A 436 -22.29 -30.23 -22.24
C THR A 436 -20.76 -30.07 -22.24
N ALA A 437 -20.05 -30.86 -21.44
CA ALA A 437 -18.58 -30.88 -21.43
C ALA A 437 -18.00 -31.22 -22.81
N HIS A 438 -18.55 -32.26 -23.47
CA HIS A 438 -18.13 -32.66 -24.83
C HIS A 438 -18.54 -31.69 -25.94
N GLU A 439 -19.61 -30.91 -25.74
CA GLU A 439 -19.98 -29.81 -26.65
C GLU A 439 -19.00 -28.64 -26.54
N LEU A 440 -18.42 -28.40 -25.36
CA LEU A 440 -17.49 -27.31 -25.08
C LEU A 440 -16.02 -27.65 -25.40
N ALA A 441 -15.62 -28.91 -25.27
CA ALA A 441 -14.28 -29.37 -25.64
C ALA A 441 -14.27 -30.83 -26.12
N PRO A 442 -13.30 -31.23 -26.96
CA PRO A 442 -13.20 -32.60 -27.47
C PRO A 442 -13.00 -33.61 -26.33
N ALA A 443 -13.60 -34.80 -26.48
CA ALA A 443 -13.60 -35.84 -25.45
C ALA A 443 -12.20 -36.29 -25.01
N GLU A 444 -11.21 -36.21 -25.90
CA GLU A 444 -9.81 -36.54 -25.63
C GLU A 444 -9.16 -35.60 -24.61
N ARG A 445 -9.76 -34.43 -24.35
CA ARG A 445 -9.28 -33.46 -23.36
C ARG A 445 -9.60 -33.90 -21.93
N PHE A 446 -10.74 -34.55 -21.71
CA PHE A 446 -11.09 -35.15 -20.43
C PHE A 446 -10.57 -36.57 -20.47
N GLY A 447 -9.49 -36.88 -19.73
CA GLY A 447 -8.85 -38.20 -19.77
C GLY A 447 -9.90 -39.33 -19.88
N ALA A 448 -9.62 -40.32 -20.73
CA ALA A 448 -10.58 -41.36 -21.11
C ALA A 448 -11.41 -41.82 -19.90
N PRO A 449 -12.74 -42.05 -20.03
CA PRO A 449 -13.55 -42.53 -18.93
C PRO A 449 -12.94 -43.84 -18.45
N GLN A 450 -12.15 -43.74 -17.37
CA GLN A 450 -11.62 -44.92 -16.75
C GLN A 450 -12.83 -45.60 -16.18
N ASN A 451 -13.15 -46.79 -16.73
CA ASN A 451 -13.92 -47.79 -16.02
C ASN A 451 -13.47 -47.70 -14.55
N GLY A 452 -14.38 -47.27 -13.68
CA GLY A 452 -14.08 -46.84 -12.30
C GLY A 452 -13.64 -48.00 -11.41
N ALA A 453 -12.54 -48.67 -11.72
CA ALA A 453 -12.14 -49.88 -11.04
C ALA A 453 -10.63 -50.16 -10.93
N GLU A 454 -9.70 -49.51 -11.65
CA GLU A 454 -8.28 -49.94 -11.58
C GLU A 454 -7.31 -48.92 -10.96
N VAL A 455 -7.29 -47.63 -11.34
CA VAL A 455 -6.31 -46.69 -10.75
C VAL A 455 -6.64 -46.32 -9.29
N SER A 456 -7.92 -46.27 -8.90
CA SER A 456 -8.32 -45.98 -7.51
C SER A 456 -8.04 -47.12 -6.51
N SER A 457 -7.53 -48.27 -6.97
CA SER A 457 -7.21 -49.42 -6.12
C SER A 457 -5.72 -49.55 -5.79
N LEU A 458 -4.84 -48.78 -6.46
CA LEU A 458 -3.41 -48.77 -6.20
C LEU A 458 -3.10 -47.79 -5.08
N GLN A 459 -2.99 -48.31 -3.86
CA GLN A 459 -2.42 -47.57 -2.74
C GLN A 459 -0.90 -47.64 -2.81
N ILE A 460 -0.25 -46.48 -2.92
CA ILE A 460 1.18 -46.33 -2.70
C ILE A 460 1.35 -45.69 -1.33
N ASP A 461 1.97 -46.42 -0.41
CA ASP A 461 2.23 -45.93 0.94
C ASP A 461 2.96 -44.57 0.89
N GLY A 462 2.39 -43.58 1.57
CA GLY A 462 2.94 -42.23 1.67
C GLY A 462 2.51 -41.24 0.58
N LEU A 463 1.83 -41.67 -0.48
CA LEU A 463 1.28 -40.76 -1.51
C LEU A 463 -0.23 -40.62 -1.39
N THR A 464 -0.73 -39.40 -1.55
CA THR A 464 -2.18 -39.14 -1.63
C THR A 464 -2.74 -39.66 -2.97
N PRO A 465 -4.05 -39.93 -3.08
CA PRO A 465 -4.67 -40.31 -4.36
C PRO A 465 -4.34 -39.33 -5.49
N ARG A 466 -4.26 -38.03 -5.17
CA ARG A 466 -3.93 -36.98 -6.14
C ARG A 466 -2.47 -37.01 -6.57
N GLU A 467 -1.56 -37.26 -5.64
CA GLU A 467 -0.15 -37.46 -5.97
C GLU A 467 0.06 -38.71 -6.84
N ILE A 468 -0.74 -39.75 -6.65
CA ILE A 468 -0.71 -40.96 -7.49
C ILE A 468 -1.19 -40.65 -8.91
N GLU A 469 -2.24 -39.85 -9.09
CA GLU A 469 -2.70 -39.38 -10.41
C GLU A 469 -1.61 -38.54 -11.10
N VAL A 470 -1.05 -37.55 -10.40
CA VAL A 470 0.04 -36.69 -10.91
C VAL A 470 1.25 -37.55 -11.30
N LEU A 471 1.68 -38.45 -10.42
CA LEU A 471 2.82 -39.34 -10.65
C LEU A 471 2.60 -40.23 -11.87
N THR A 472 1.38 -40.75 -12.05
CA THR A 472 1.01 -41.56 -13.22
C THR A 472 1.19 -40.78 -14.52
N LEU A 473 0.68 -39.54 -14.58
CA LEU A 473 0.80 -38.70 -15.77
C LEU A 473 2.25 -38.25 -16.03
N VAL A 474 2.99 -37.93 -14.96
CA VAL A 474 4.43 -37.64 -15.03
C VAL A 474 5.19 -38.83 -15.62
N ALA A 475 4.86 -40.04 -15.19
CA ALA A 475 5.49 -41.28 -15.66
C ALA A 475 5.15 -41.61 -17.12
N GLN A 476 4.00 -41.14 -17.62
CA GLN A 476 3.62 -41.18 -19.04
C GLN A 476 4.33 -40.10 -19.89
N GLY A 477 5.21 -39.31 -19.30
CA GLY A 477 6.01 -38.30 -19.99
C GLY A 477 5.30 -36.96 -20.19
N ARG A 478 4.15 -36.72 -19.52
CA ARG A 478 3.47 -35.42 -19.56
C ARG A 478 4.32 -34.34 -18.89
N SER A 479 4.36 -33.15 -19.49
CA SER A 479 4.88 -31.92 -18.90
C SER A 479 3.96 -31.40 -17.80
N ASN A 480 4.43 -30.49 -16.93
CA ASN A 480 3.55 -29.90 -15.91
C ASN A 480 2.35 -29.19 -16.51
N GLN A 481 2.49 -28.63 -17.71
CA GLN A 481 1.40 -27.95 -18.38
C GLN A 481 0.36 -28.93 -18.93
N GLU A 482 0.81 -30.08 -19.44
CA GLU A 482 -0.09 -31.16 -19.84
C GLU A 482 -0.75 -31.80 -18.62
N VAL A 483 -0.01 -32.06 -17.53
CA VAL A 483 -0.60 -32.56 -16.27
C VAL A 483 -1.58 -31.55 -15.69
N ALA A 484 -1.29 -30.25 -15.75
CA ALA A 484 -2.20 -29.20 -15.28
C ALA A 484 -3.46 -29.15 -16.15
N GLY A 485 -3.27 -29.32 -17.46
CA GLY A 485 -4.34 -29.45 -18.42
C GLY A 485 -5.13 -30.75 -18.29
N GLU A 486 -4.57 -31.85 -17.79
CA GLU A 486 -5.24 -33.15 -17.68
C GLU A 486 -5.89 -33.37 -16.31
N LEU A 487 -5.31 -32.81 -15.24
CA LEU A 487 -5.86 -32.84 -13.88
C LEU A 487 -6.66 -31.58 -13.53
N PHE A 488 -6.68 -30.62 -14.45
CA PHE A 488 -7.46 -29.38 -14.38
C PHE A 488 -7.23 -28.57 -13.11
N ILE A 489 -5.96 -28.56 -12.67
CA ILE A 489 -5.45 -27.80 -11.55
C ILE A 489 -4.43 -26.79 -12.06
N SER A 490 -4.15 -25.76 -11.27
CA SER A 490 -3.19 -24.75 -11.69
C SER A 490 -1.81 -25.37 -11.96
N LEU A 491 -1.06 -24.80 -12.90
CA LEU A 491 0.33 -25.23 -13.17
C LEU A 491 1.17 -25.26 -11.89
N ARG A 492 0.86 -24.35 -10.96
CA ARG A 492 1.48 -24.27 -9.65
C ARG A 492 1.08 -25.44 -8.76
N THR A 493 -0.20 -25.82 -8.73
CA THR A 493 -0.67 -27.01 -8.00
C THR A 493 0.02 -28.28 -8.51
N VAL A 494 0.21 -28.40 -9.83
CA VAL A 494 0.97 -29.52 -10.41
C VAL A 494 2.44 -29.49 -9.99
N ALA A 495 3.09 -28.33 -10.11
CA ALA A 495 4.49 -28.19 -9.69
C ALA A 495 4.66 -28.56 -8.21
N HIS A 496 3.68 -28.18 -7.39
CA HIS A 496 3.65 -28.52 -5.98
C HIS A 496 3.49 -30.03 -5.74
N HIS A 497 2.50 -30.70 -6.36
CA HIS A 497 2.37 -32.15 -6.25
C HIS A 497 3.61 -32.89 -6.75
N VAL A 498 4.21 -32.46 -7.86
CA VAL A 498 5.46 -33.05 -8.38
C VAL A 498 6.57 -32.93 -7.35
N THR A 499 6.72 -31.79 -6.69
CA THR A 499 7.75 -31.56 -5.66
C THR A 499 7.51 -32.45 -4.43
N SER A 500 6.27 -32.55 -3.98
CA SER A 500 5.88 -33.45 -2.89
C SER A 500 6.16 -34.92 -3.22
N ILE A 501 5.80 -35.36 -4.43
CA ILE A 501 6.08 -36.72 -4.93
C ILE A 501 7.58 -36.99 -4.95
N LEU A 502 8.39 -36.08 -5.49
CA LEU A 502 9.85 -36.24 -5.52
C LEU A 502 10.42 -36.44 -4.12
N THR A 503 9.92 -35.66 -3.15
CA THR A 503 10.33 -35.74 -1.76
C THR A 503 9.91 -37.07 -1.12
N LYS A 504 8.62 -37.42 -1.20
CA LYS A 504 8.04 -38.63 -0.59
C LYS A 504 8.58 -39.93 -1.20
N THR A 505 8.99 -39.90 -2.47
CA THR A 505 9.53 -41.06 -3.18
C THR A 505 11.06 -41.12 -3.20
N GLU A 506 11.74 -40.18 -2.52
CA GLU A 506 13.20 -40.00 -2.55
C GLU A 506 13.78 -39.93 -3.97
N SER A 507 13.02 -39.34 -4.90
CA SER A 507 13.41 -39.19 -6.30
C SER A 507 14.04 -37.81 -6.53
N GLY A 508 15.24 -37.77 -7.12
CA GLY A 508 15.96 -36.53 -7.41
C GLY A 508 15.44 -35.77 -8.64
N ASN A 509 14.62 -36.40 -9.48
CA ASN A 509 14.06 -35.79 -10.69
C ASN A 509 12.84 -36.59 -11.22
N ARG A 510 12.17 -36.03 -12.23
CA ARG A 510 10.98 -36.65 -12.87
C ARG A 510 11.26 -38.03 -13.46
N THR A 511 12.47 -38.29 -13.94
CA THR A 511 12.84 -39.59 -14.51
C THR A 511 12.91 -40.66 -13.41
N GLU A 512 13.44 -40.30 -12.25
CA GLU A 512 13.46 -41.17 -11.07
C GLU A 512 12.05 -41.40 -10.51
N ALA A 513 11.21 -40.36 -10.47
CA ALA A 513 9.80 -40.50 -10.09
C ALA A 513 9.03 -41.39 -11.08
N ALA A 514 9.26 -41.24 -12.39
CA ALA A 514 8.68 -42.14 -13.40
C ALA A 514 9.14 -43.60 -13.20
N ALA A 515 10.42 -43.81 -12.89
CA ALA A 515 10.93 -45.14 -12.56
C ALA A 515 10.31 -45.70 -11.27
N TYR A 516 10.04 -44.85 -10.27
CA TYR A 516 9.30 -45.21 -9.07
C TYR A 516 7.87 -45.66 -9.39
N ALA A 517 7.17 -44.90 -10.24
CA ALA A 517 5.82 -45.22 -10.71
C ALA A 517 5.76 -46.59 -11.42
N ASN A 518 6.73 -46.86 -12.31
CA ASN A 518 6.83 -48.14 -13.02
C ASN A 518 7.05 -49.32 -12.07
N ARG A 519 7.87 -49.16 -11.01
CA ARG A 519 8.07 -50.21 -10.00
C ARG A 519 6.80 -50.54 -9.22
N HIS A 520 5.89 -49.58 -9.11
CA HIS A 520 4.61 -49.72 -8.42
C HIS A 520 3.43 -50.01 -9.37
N GLY A 521 3.71 -50.30 -10.65
CA GLY A 521 2.69 -50.71 -11.62
C GLY A 521 1.71 -49.61 -12.04
N LEU A 522 2.07 -48.33 -11.87
CA LEU A 522 1.22 -47.20 -12.27
C LEU A 522 1.17 -46.99 -13.80
N VAL A 523 2.14 -47.50 -14.53
CA VAL A 523 2.22 -47.42 -16.00
C VAL A 523 2.49 -48.83 -16.54
N PRO A 524 1.75 -49.28 -17.59
CA PRO A 524 1.86 -50.64 -18.14
C PRO A 524 3.19 -50.97 -18.81
#